data_AF-R1AR56-F1
#
_entry.id   AF-R1AR56-F1
#
_cell.length_a   1.000
_cell.length_b   1.000
_cell.length_c   1.000
_cell.angle_alpha   90.00
_cell.angle_beta   90.00
_cell.angle_gamma   90.00
#
_symmetry.space_group_name_H-M   'P 1'
#
loop_
_entity.id
_entity.type
_entity.pdbx_description
1 polymer ?
#
loop_
_entity_poly.entity_id
_entity_poly.type
_entity_poly.pdbx_seq_one_letter_code
_entity_poly.pdbx_strand_id
1 'polypeptide(L)'
;MYNWRLIVNTLLIFAVAFSFFAAPTFFIDMINNFSQELSGEVLAKTATITTGRSVTADDAVVHLGNSFWEMTVVKQWQLIQFGDTEIGRREMDDFLSKNPDSKSRKELANDMAKTNDLFKPTGTITRSVMVLFVGIIVLVLNIFVGIIAAITAALQFAAIISAIVMILAFAISLLPNMGFNVALHSLYNTFGFLLGKIGMAVLLSMYFAISSVIYGLSSEYGWMMVTLLQVILIATIILFRKKIFGFLQSVTSGQQAAINNIH
;
A
#
# COMPACT_ATOMS: atom_id res chain seq x y z
N MET A 1 30.12 -34.61 -31.55
CA MET A 1 29.22 -35.06 -30.47
C MET A 1 27.93 -34.29 -30.60
N TYR A 2 26.83 -34.97 -30.95
CA TYR A 2 25.51 -34.35 -31.07
C TYR A 2 25.07 -33.92 -29.67
N ASN A 3 24.85 -32.61 -29.48
CA ASN A 3 24.61 -32.00 -28.18
C ASN A 3 23.23 -32.43 -27.65
N TRP A 4 23.13 -33.62 -27.06
CA TRP A 4 21.90 -34.15 -26.46
C TRP A 4 21.28 -33.17 -25.46
N ARG A 5 22.12 -32.40 -24.76
CA ARG A 5 21.73 -31.27 -23.90
C ARG A 5 20.94 -30.19 -24.64
N LEU A 6 21.33 -29.84 -25.86
CA LEU A 6 20.60 -28.85 -26.66
C LEU A 6 19.22 -29.39 -27.07
N ILE A 7 19.14 -30.67 -27.45
CA ILE A 7 17.86 -31.29 -27.85
C ILE A 7 16.90 -31.37 -26.67
N VAL A 8 17.37 -31.82 -25.51
CA VAL A 8 16.56 -31.89 -24.29
C VAL A 8 16.11 -30.49 -23.86
N ASN A 9 16.99 -29.49 -23.93
CA ASN A 9 16.65 -28.12 -23.59
C ASN A 9 15.63 -27.53 -24.58
N THR A 10 15.80 -27.74 -25.88
CA THR A 10 14.84 -27.31 -26.91
C THR A 10 13.48 -28.00 -26.75
N LEU A 11 13.45 -29.30 -26.42
CA LEU A 11 12.20 -30.01 -26.15
C LEU A 11 11.50 -29.50 -24.90
N LEU A 12 12.25 -29.17 -23.83
CA LEU A 12 11.71 -28.54 -22.62
C LEU A 12 11.13 -27.15 -22.91
N ILE A 13 11.88 -26.31 -23.60
CA ILE A 13 11.43 -24.96 -23.99
C ILE A 13 10.19 -25.06 -24.89
N PHE A 14 10.19 -26.01 -25.83
CA PHE A 14 9.05 -26.29 -26.70
C PHE A 14 7.82 -26.74 -25.92
N ALA A 15 7.96 -27.68 -24.98
CA ALA A 15 6.84 -28.14 -24.16
C ALA A 15 6.25 -27.02 -23.29
N VAL A 16 7.10 -26.17 -22.69
CA VAL A 16 6.68 -25.03 -21.87
C VAL A 16 5.98 -23.97 -22.72
N ALA A 17 6.59 -23.57 -23.84
CA ALA A 17 5.99 -22.58 -24.73
C ALA A 17 4.69 -23.11 -25.37
N PHE A 18 4.66 -24.36 -25.81
CA PHE A 18 3.46 -24.98 -26.39
C PHE A 18 2.31 -25.04 -25.38
N SER A 19 2.60 -25.39 -24.12
CA SER A 19 1.60 -25.33 -23.04
C SER A 19 1.05 -23.91 -22.87
N PHE A 20 1.94 -22.91 -22.91
CA PHE A 20 1.58 -21.48 -22.85
C PHE A 20 0.66 -21.03 -23.99
N PHE A 21 0.95 -21.45 -25.22
CA PHE A 21 0.13 -21.16 -26.40
C PHE A 21 -1.17 -21.95 -26.48
N ALA A 22 -1.20 -23.17 -25.92
CA ALA A 22 -2.40 -23.99 -25.90
C ALA A 22 -3.49 -23.42 -24.99
N ALA A 23 -3.12 -22.64 -23.97
CA ALA A 23 -4.07 -22.09 -22.99
C ALA A 23 -3.66 -20.68 -22.49
N PRO A 24 -3.60 -19.65 -23.35
CA PRO A 24 -3.12 -18.33 -22.98
C PRO A 24 -3.98 -17.66 -21.89
N THR A 25 -5.30 -17.89 -21.89
CA THR A 25 -6.22 -17.39 -20.85
C THR A 25 -5.89 -17.97 -19.48
N PHE A 26 -5.61 -19.28 -19.41
CA PHE A 26 -5.22 -19.95 -18.17
C PHE A 26 -3.96 -19.34 -17.54
N PHE A 27 -2.96 -18.98 -18.34
CA PHE A 27 -1.75 -18.36 -17.81
C PHE A 27 -1.95 -16.91 -17.35
N ILE A 28 -2.78 -16.14 -18.06
CA ILE A 28 -3.16 -14.79 -17.61
C ILE A 28 -3.92 -14.87 -16.28
N ASP A 29 -4.88 -15.80 -16.17
CA ASP A 29 -5.64 -16.04 -14.95
C ASP A 29 -4.74 -16.52 -13.81
N MET A 30 -3.80 -17.43 -14.09
CA MET A 30 -2.81 -17.90 -13.11
C MET A 30 -1.96 -16.75 -12.56
N ILE A 31 -1.46 -15.88 -13.43
CA ILE A 31 -0.63 -14.74 -13.01
C ILE A 31 -1.46 -13.73 -12.19
N ASN A 32 -2.69 -13.48 -12.62
CA ASN A 32 -3.60 -12.60 -11.90
C ASN A 32 -3.98 -13.18 -10.52
N ASN A 33 -4.34 -14.45 -10.45
CA ASN A 33 -4.69 -15.13 -9.21
C ASN A 33 -3.50 -15.21 -8.26
N PHE A 34 -2.32 -15.59 -8.76
CA PHE A 34 -1.08 -15.55 -7.98
C PHE A 34 -0.80 -14.15 -7.42
N SER A 35 -0.98 -13.11 -8.24
CA SER A 35 -0.84 -11.73 -7.78
C SER A 35 -1.83 -11.38 -6.68
N GLN A 36 -3.10 -11.75 -6.84
CA GLN A 36 -4.16 -11.45 -5.88
C GLN A 36 -3.95 -12.20 -4.56
N GLU A 37 -3.67 -13.51 -4.63
CA GLU A 37 -3.39 -14.35 -3.47
C GLU A 37 -2.17 -13.86 -2.70
N LEU A 38 -1.05 -13.63 -3.41
CA LEU A 38 0.18 -13.16 -2.76
C LEU A 38 0.02 -11.76 -2.18
N SER A 39 -0.67 -10.85 -2.89
CA SER A 39 -1.00 -9.51 -2.35
C SER A 39 -1.85 -9.62 -1.09
N GLY A 40 -2.87 -10.47 -1.12
CA GLY A 40 -3.79 -10.71 -0.02
C GLY A 40 -3.08 -11.33 1.19
N GLU A 41 -2.25 -12.35 0.99
CA GLU A 41 -1.52 -13.02 2.06
C GLU A 41 -0.49 -12.08 2.71
N VAL A 42 0.28 -11.37 1.88
CA VAL A 42 1.28 -10.41 2.38
C VAL A 42 0.61 -9.28 3.15
N LEU A 43 -0.52 -8.77 2.65
CA LEU A 43 -1.29 -7.74 3.33
C LEU A 43 -1.90 -8.26 4.63
N ALA A 44 -2.47 -9.48 4.61
CA ALA A 44 -3.00 -10.16 5.79
C ALA A 44 -1.94 -10.36 6.87
N LYS A 45 -0.72 -10.77 6.51
CA LYS A 45 0.40 -10.85 7.46
C LYS A 45 0.77 -9.48 8.01
N THR A 46 0.81 -8.45 7.17
CA THR A 46 1.14 -7.09 7.61
C THR A 46 0.06 -6.54 8.56
N ALA A 47 -1.21 -6.76 8.25
CA ALA A 47 -2.34 -6.42 9.10
C ALA A 47 -2.33 -7.23 10.40
N THR A 48 -1.98 -8.51 10.35
CA THR A 48 -1.84 -9.36 11.54
C THR A 48 -0.75 -8.85 12.48
N ILE A 49 0.41 -8.49 11.95
CA ILE A 49 1.51 -7.90 12.73
C ILE A 49 1.06 -6.58 13.38
N THR A 50 0.29 -5.78 12.64
CA THR A 50 -0.17 -4.45 13.08
C THR A 50 -1.26 -4.54 14.16
N THR A 51 -2.18 -5.50 14.03
CA THR A 51 -3.36 -5.64 14.90
C THR A 51 -3.16 -6.65 16.04
N GLY A 52 -2.13 -7.49 15.95
CA GLY A 52 -1.91 -8.60 16.87
C GLY A 52 -2.94 -9.73 16.74
N ARG A 53 -3.77 -9.74 15.69
CA ARG A 53 -4.82 -10.75 15.45
C ARG A 53 -4.65 -11.37 14.07
N SER A 54 -5.01 -12.65 13.92
CA SER A 54 -5.03 -13.27 12.59
C SER A 54 -6.06 -12.57 11.71
N VAL A 55 -5.60 -12.05 10.57
CA VAL A 55 -6.42 -11.39 9.54
C VAL A 55 -6.36 -12.24 8.28
N THR A 56 -7.51 -12.46 7.62
CA THR A 56 -7.55 -13.16 6.32
C THR A 56 -7.24 -12.20 5.15
N ALA A 57 -7.00 -12.73 3.95
CA ALA A 57 -6.72 -11.90 2.78
C ALA A 57 -7.85 -10.90 2.45
N ASP A 58 -9.10 -11.35 2.49
CA ASP A 58 -10.27 -10.49 2.24
C ASP A 58 -10.43 -9.43 3.34
N ASP A 59 -10.27 -9.85 4.61
CA ASP A 59 -10.32 -8.93 5.74
C ASP A 59 -9.21 -7.88 5.67
N ALA A 60 -8.06 -8.21 5.09
CA ALA A 60 -6.93 -7.31 4.97
C ALA A 60 -7.22 -6.12 4.05
N VAL A 61 -7.98 -6.33 2.98
CA VAL A 61 -8.43 -5.26 2.07
C VAL A 61 -9.42 -4.34 2.78
N VAL A 62 -10.39 -4.92 3.49
CA VAL A 62 -11.35 -4.16 4.31
C VAL A 62 -10.61 -3.37 5.39
N HIS A 63 -9.64 -3.99 6.05
CA HIS A 63 -8.81 -3.37 7.06
C HIS A 63 -8.01 -2.17 6.52
N LEU A 64 -7.42 -2.27 5.32
CA LEU A 64 -6.77 -1.13 4.68
C LEU A 64 -7.74 0.04 4.45
N GLY A 65 -8.95 -0.25 3.95
CA GLY A 65 -9.98 0.76 3.74
C GLY A 65 -10.42 1.44 5.04
N ASN A 66 -10.67 0.63 6.07
CA ASN A 66 -11.02 1.13 7.40
C ASN A 66 -9.88 1.94 8.02
N SER A 67 -8.63 1.48 7.88
CA SER A 67 -7.45 2.22 8.33
C SER A 67 -7.36 3.56 7.62
N PHE A 68 -7.54 3.60 6.29
CA PHE A 68 -7.53 4.86 5.56
C PHE A 68 -8.61 5.83 6.06
N TRP A 69 -9.83 5.37 6.27
CA TRP A 69 -10.93 6.19 6.82
C TRP A 69 -10.64 6.67 8.25
N GLU A 70 -10.20 5.76 9.11
CA GLU A 70 -9.86 6.07 10.50
C GLU A 70 -8.77 7.14 10.57
N MET A 71 -7.76 7.01 9.70
CA MET A 71 -6.61 7.89 9.65
C MET A 71 -6.93 9.25 9.02
N THR A 72 -7.76 9.31 7.99
CA THR A 72 -8.05 10.58 7.28
C THR A 72 -9.23 11.35 7.84
N VAL A 73 -10.15 10.68 8.52
CA VAL A 73 -11.38 11.30 9.01
C VAL A 73 -11.49 11.20 10.52
N VAL A 74 -11.51 9.99 11.08
CA VAL A 74 -11.84 9.77 12.50
C VAL A 74 -10.79 10.41 13.42
N LYS A 75 -9.51 10.04 13.27
CA LYS A 75 -8.42 10.55 14.11
C LYS A 75 -8.22 12.06 13.94
N GLN A 76 -8.43 12.57 12.73
CA GLN A 76 -8.30 14.01 12.46
C GLN A 76 -9.40 14.80 13.15
N TRP A 77 -10.63 14.31 13.07
CA TRP A 77 -11.75 14.90 13.78
C TRP A 77 -11.54 14.83 15.29
N GLN A 78 -11.09 13.69 15.82
CA GLN A 78 -10.78 13.55 17.25
C GLN A 78 -9.69 14.53 17.70
N LEU A 79 -8.65 14.71 16.89
CA LEU A 79 -7.57 15.65 17.17
C LEU A 79 -8.05 17.11 17.15
N ILE A 80 -8.89 17.48 16.20
CA ILE A 80 -9.45 18.85 16.07
C ILE A 80 -10.46 19.13 17.19
N GLN A 81 -11.26 18.14 17.57
CA GLN A 81 -12.36 18.31 18.51
C GLN A 81 -11.86 18.25 19.95
N PHE A 82 -11.00 17.29 20.26
CA PHE A 82 -10.56 16.99 21.63
C PHE A 82 -9.09 17.29 21.88
N GLY A 83 -8.28 17.54 20.85
CA GLY A 83 -6.82 17.68 20.97
C GLY A 83 -6.10 16.36 21.20
N ASP A 84 -6.85 15.28 21.38
CA ASP A 84 -6.38 13.96 21.76
C ASP A 84 -7.28 12.88 21.17
N THR A 85 -6.66 11.94 20.46
CA THR A 85 -7.33 10.80 19.84
C THR A 85 -7.84 9.77 20.85
N GLU A 86 -7.26 9.68 22.05
CA GLU A 86 -7.70 8.73 23.08
C GLU A 86 -8.96 9.21 23.83
N ILE A 87 -9.02 10.49 24.18
CA ILE A 87 -10.25 11.13 24.68
C ILE A 87 -11.32 11.07 23.58
N GLY A 88 -10.95 11.44 22.35
CA GLY A 88 -11.85 11.38 21.22
C GLY A 88 -12.43 9.98 21.02
N ARG A 89 -11.64 8.91 21.13
CA ARG A 89 -12.13 7.54 21.00
C ARG A 89 -13.17 7.15 22.06
N ARG A 90 -13.03 7.66 23.30
CA ARG A 90 -13.96 7.37 24.40
C ARG A 90 -15.24 8.19 24.31
N GLU A 91 -15.12 9.46 23.95
CA GLU A 91 -16.22 10.42 24.01
C GLU A 91 -16.97 10.58 22.68
N MET A 92 -16.38 10.18 21.55
CA MET A 92 -16.94 10.39 20.21
C MET A 92 -18.34 9.83 20.06
N ASP A 93 -18.57 8.57 20.44
CA ASP A 93 -19.86 7.92 20.19
C ASP A 93 -20.98 8.55 21.02
N ASP A 94 -20.73 8.84 22.31
CA ASP A 94 -21.70 9.55 23.13
C ASP A 94 -21.94 10.98 22.63
N PHE A 95 -20.88 11.68 22.21
CA PHE A 95 -20.99 13.04 21.70
C PHE A 95 -21.74 13.10 20.35
N LEU A 96 -21.48 12.16 19.43
CA LEU A 96 -22.11 12.09 18.10
C LEU A 96 -23.54 11.55 18.15
N SER A 97 -23.87 10.71 19.13
CA SER A 97 -25.24 10.17 19.30
C SER A 97 -26.27 11.24 19.70
N LYS A 98 -25.83 12.33 20.34
CA LYS A 98 -26.72 13.42 20.77
C LYS A 98 -26.95 14.41 19.63
N ASN A 99 -28.20 14.84 19.45
CA ASN A 99 -28.57 15.83 18.43
C ASN A 99 -27.76 17.14 18.61
N PRO A 100 -27.22 17.74 17.52
CA PRO A 100 -26.44 18.98 17.55
C PRO A 100 -27.01 20.09 18.44
N ASP A 101 -28.33 20.28 18.43
CA ASP A 101 -28.99 21.38 19.16
C ASP A 101 -29.61 20.97 20.50
N SER A 102 -29.43 19.71 20.91
CA SER A 102 -29.99 19.19 22.15
C SER A 102 -29.35 19.82 23.39
N LYS A 103 -30.17 20.03 24.44
CA LYS A 103 -29.67 20.47 25.76
C LYS A 103 -28.63 19.49 26.32
N SER A 104 -28.85 18.18 26.12
CA SER A 104 -27.93 17.13 26.54
C SER A 104 -26.54 17.23 25.90
N ARG A 105 -26.44 17.67 24.63
CA ARG A 105 -25.13 17.89 23.99
C ARG A 105 -24.42 19.14 24.51
N LYS A 106 -25.18 20.20 24.81
CA LYS A 106 -24.64 21.43 25.43
C LYS A 106 -24.13 21.17 26.84
N GLU A 107 -24.86 20.39 27.64
CA GLU A 107 -24.42 19.98 28.97
C GLU A 107 -23.14 19.14 28.92
N LEU A 108 -23.07 18.16 28.02
CA LEU A 108 -21.87 17.36 27.81
C LEU A 108 -20.68 18.22 27.36
N ALA A 109 -20.87 19.14 26.42
CA ALA A 109 -19.82 20.06 25.97
C ALA A 109 -19.35 21.00 27.10
N ASN A 110 -20.26 21.49 27.94
CA ASN A 110 -19.93 22.31 29.10
C ASN A 110 -19.16 21.54 30.17
N ASP A 111 -19.47 20.25 30.35
CA ASP A 111 -18.73 19.39 31.27
C ASP A 111 -17.30 19.16 30.76
N MET A 112 -17.14 18.85 29.47
CA MET A 112 -15.82 18.75 28.84
C MET A 112 -15.04 20.06 28.88
N ALA A 113 -15.70 21.22 28.80
CA ALA A 113 -15.04 22.52 28.91
C ALA A 113 -14.40 22.78 30.28
N LYS A 114 -14.72 21.99 31.33
CA LYS A 114 -14.07 22.11 32.64
C LYS A 114 -12.63 21.61 32.60
N THR A 115 -12.36 20.60 31.80
CA THR A 115 -11.08 19.88 31.75
C THR A 115 -10.34 20.06 30.43
N ASN A 116 -11.05 20.46 29.36
CA ASN A 116 -10.49 20.64 28.02
C ASN A 116 -10.75 22.06 27.49
N ASP A 117 -9.67 22.84 27.34
CA ASP A 117 -9.73 24.22 26.87
C ASP A 117 -10.28 24.37 25.44
N LEU A 118 -10.24 23.31 24.62
CA LEU A 118 -10.78 23.32 23.25
C LEU A 118 -12.31 23.43 23.22
N PHE A 119 -12.99 23.04 24.30
CA PHE A 119 -14.44 23.21 24.44
C PHE A 119 -14.83 24.58 25.04
N LYS A 120 -13.86 25.36 25.54
CA LYS A 120 -14.10 26.74 26.01
C LYS A 120 -14.22 27.71 24.84
N PRO A 121 -14.92 28.85 25.00
CA PRO A 121 -14.98 29.89 23.96
C PRO A 121 -13.60 30.36 23.49
N THR A 122 -12.61 30.44 24.39
CA THR A 122 -11.22 30.78 24.09
C THR A 122 -10.50 29.74 23.23
N GLY A 123 -10.90 28.47 23.30
CA GLY A 123 -10.38 27.37 22.48
C GLY A 123 -10.82 27.41 21.01
N THR A 124 -11.81 28.24 20.67
CA THR A 124 -12.33 28.37 19.29
C THR A 124 -11.24 28.78 18.29
N ILE A 125 -10.36 29.70 18.69
CA ILE A 125 -9.23 30.13 17.85
C ILE A 125 -8.27 28.97 17.64
N THR A 126 -7.89 28.27 18.71
CA THR A 126 -7.00 27.10 18.66
C THR A 126 -7.57 26.00 17.76
N ARG A 127 -8.86 25.69 17.86
CA ARG A 127 -9.53 24.71 16.99
C ARG A 127 -9.56 25.16 15.53
N SER A 128 -9.78 26.45 15.28
CA SER A 128 -9.73 26.99 13.91
C SER A 128 -8.34 26.86 13.28
N VAL A 129 -7.29 27.12 14.07
CA VAL A 129 -5.90 26.91 13.64
C VAL A 129 -5.61 25.42 13.40
N MET A 130 -6.07 24.53 14.28
CA MET A 130 -5.97 23.08 14.09
C MET A 130 -6.64 22.64 12.80
N VAL A 131 -7.87 23.11 12.50
CA VAL A 131 -8.59 22.77 11.27
C VAL A 131 -7.75 23.12 10.04
N LEU A 132 -7.16 24.32 9.99
CA LEU A 132 -6.33 24.73 8.87
C LEU A 132 -5.05 23.89 8.76
N PHE A 133 -4.32 23.73 9.88
CA PHE A 133 -3.03 23.04 9.88
C PHE A 133 -3.18 21.54 9.64
N VAL A 134 -4.02 20.87 10.43
CA VAL A 134 -4.34 19.44 10.28
C VAL A 134 -4.99 19.19 8.93
N GLY A 135 -5.88 20.07 8.47
CA GLY A 135 -6.52 19.96 7.16
C GLY A 135 -5.52 19.91 6.00
N ILE A 136 -4.47 20.76 6.02
CA ILE A 136 -3.40 20.70 5.01
C ILE A 136 -2.68 19.35 5.06
N ILE A 137 -2.37 18.84 6.25
CA ILE A 137 -1.69 17.54 6.39
C ILE A 137 -2.58 16.40 5.87
N VAL A 138 -3.88 16.45 6.15
CA VAL A 138 -4.85 15.48 5.63
C VAL A 138 -4.94 15.53 4.11
N LEU A 139 -4.91 16.72 3.50
CA LEU A 139 -4.86 16.85 2.04
C LEU A 139 -3.58 16.24 1.47
N VAL A 140 -2.42 16.52 2.07
CA VAL A 140 -1.14 15.91 1.66
C VAL A 140 -1.20 14.38 1.77
N LEU A 141 -1.78 13.86 2.86
CA LEU A 141 -1.98 12.43 3.06
C LEU A 141 -2.86 11.81 1.97
N ASN A 142 -3.99 12.43 1.65
CA ASN A 142 -4.89 11.95 0.60
C ASN A 142 -4.20 11.93 -0.77
N ILE A 143 -3.45 12.98 -1.11
CA ILE A 143 -2.65 13.03 -2.34
C ILE A 143 -1.61 11.89 -2.34
N PHE A 144 -0.92 11.69 -1.22
CA PHE A 144 0.08 10.63 -1.08
C PHE A 144 -0.51 9.22 -1.29
N VAL A 145 -1.62 8.90 -0.61
CA VAL A 145 -2.32 7.62 -0.77
C VAL A 145 -2.85 7.48 -2.20
N GLY A 146 -3.39 8.54 -2.78
CA GLY A 146 -3.84 8.57 -4.17
C GLY A 146 -2.72 8.29 -5.17
N ILE A 147 -1.51 8.81 -4.93
CA ILE A 147 -0.32 8.51 -5.76
C ILE A 147 0.04 7.03 -5.64
N ILE A 148 0.06 6.45 -4.44
CA ILE A 148 0.34 5.01 -4.26
C ILE A 148 -0.72 4.16 -4.97
N ALA A 149 -2.00 4.52 -4.87
CA ALA A 149 -3.08 3.83 -5.57
C ALA A 149 -2.90 3.91 -7.09
N ALA A 150 -2.59 5.09 -7.63
CA ALA A 150 -2.34 5.29 -9.06
C ALA A 150 -1.14 4.47 -9.56
N ILE A 151 -0.06 4.42 -8.78
CA ILE A 151 1.12 3.60 -9.08
C ILE A 151 0.76 2.12 -9.07
N THR A 152 0.00 1.67 -8.07
CA THR A 152 -0.44 0.27 -7.94
C THR A 152 -1.30 -0.14 -9.14
N ALA A 153 -2.20 0.73 -9.59
CA ALA A 153 -2.96 0.53 -10.81
C ALA A 153 -2.07 0.49 -12.07
N ALA A 154 -1.12 1.42 -12.20
CA ALA A 154 -0.17 1.44 -13.32
C ALA A 154 0.70 0.17 -13.38
N LEU A 155 1.13 -0.35 -12.23
CA LEU A 155 1.87 -1.60 -12.13
C LEU A 155 1.03 -2.82 -12.54
N GLN A 156 -0.26 -2.83 -12.20
CA GLN A 156 -1.18 -3.88 -12.67
C GLN A 156 -1.31 -3.85 -14.20
N PHE A 157 -1.49 -2.66 -14.80
CA PHE A 157 -1.54 -2.53 -16.26
C PHE A 157 -0.21 -2.94 -16.91
N ALA A 158 0.92 -2.53 -16.35
CA ALA A 158 2.24 -2.93 -16.83
C ALA A 158 2.46 -4.45 -16.74
N ALA A 159 1.99 -5.10 -15.66
CA ALA A 159 2.02 -6.55 -15.51
C ALA A 159 1.20 -7.27 -16.60
N ILE A 160 0.02 -6.76 -16.94
CA ILE A 160 -0.81 -7.34 -18.01
C ILE A 160 -0.13 -7.19 -19.38
N ILE A 161 0.38 -5.99 -19.69
CA ILE A 161 1.10 -5.74 -20.96
C ILE A 161 2.33 -6.64 -21.06
N SER A 162 3.12 -6.74 -19.98
CA SER A 162 4.30 -7.61 -19.95
C SER A 162 3.95 -9.09 -20.04
N ALA A 163 2.82 -9.54 -19.50
CA ALA A 163 2.34 -10.91 -19.69
C ALA A 163 2.01 -11.23 -21.15
N ILE A 164 1.46 -10.27 -21.91
CA ILE A 164 1.23 -10.44 -23.36
C ILE A 164 2.58 -10.50 -24.12
N VAL A 165 3.52 -9.62 -23.77
CA VAL A 165 4.88 -9.65 -24.33
C VAL A 165 5.59 -10.96 -23.99
N MET A 166 5.32 -11.51 -22.82
CA MET A 166 5.86 -12.79 -22.38
C MET A 166 5.38 -13.93 -23.26
N ILE A 167 4.10 -13.96 -23.66
CA ILE A 167 3.59 -14.92 -24.67
C ILE A 167 4.47 -14.88 -25.93
N LEU A 168 4.69 -13.69 -26.48
CA LEU A 168 5.52 -13.51 -27.68
C LEU A 168 6.98 -13.90 -27.45
N ALA A 169 7.55 -13.56 -26.29
CA ALA A 169 8.90 -13.91 -25.90
C ALA A 169 9.10 -15.43 -25.82
N PHE A 170 8.11 -16.17 -25.30
CA PHE A 170 8.12 -17.63 -25.30
C PHE A 170 8.07 -18.21 -26.72
N ALA A 171 7.28 -17.65 -27.65
CA ALA A 171 7.33 -18.06 -29.06
C ALA A 171 8.69 -17.84 -29.69
N ILE A 172 9.27 -16.65 -29.50
CA ILE A 172 10.56 -16.28 -30.08
C ILE A 172 11.69 -17.14 -29.51
N SER A 173 11.60 -17.57 -28.24
CA SER A 173 12.59 -18.45 -27.63
C SER A 173 12.66 -19.87 -28.24
N LEU A 174 11.67 -20.26 -29.05
CA LEU A 174 11.71 -21.49 -29.84
C LEU A 174 12.63 -21.39 -31.07
N LEU A 175 13.00 -20.17 -31.47
CA LEU A 175 13.95 -19.98 -32.57
C LEU A 175 15.36 -20.39 -32.12
N PRO A 176 16.09 -21.19 -32.93
CA PRO A 176 17.40 -21.74 -32.55
C PRO A 176 18.43 -20.70 -32.11
N ASN A 177 18.30 -19.45 -32.57
CA ASN A 177 19.27 -18.37 -32.35
C ASN A 177 18.90 -17.38 -31.23
N MET A 178 17.67 -17.42 -30.69
CA MET A 178 17.17 -16.41 -29.74
C MET A 178 17.29 -16.84 -28.27
N GLY A 179 17.43 -18.15 -28.00
CA GLY A 179 17.69 -18.69 -26.66
C GLY A 179 16.54 -18.50 -25.64
N PHE A 180 16.57 -19.27 -24.56
CA PHE A 180 15.57 -19.20 -23.47
C PHE A 180 15.64 -17.88 -22.67
N ASN A 181 16.72 -17.13 -22.81
CA ASN A 181 16.97 -15.89 -22.06
C ASN A 181 15.93 -14.81 -22.35
N VAL A 182 15.39 -14.74 -23.57
CA VAL A 182 14.34 -13.76 -23.94
C VAL A 182 13.04 -14.04 -23.19
N ALA A 183 12.64 -15.31 -23.10
CA ALA A 183 11.47 -15.74 -22.35
C ALA A 183 11.64 -15.49 -20.84
N LEU A 184 12.81 -15.84 -20.29
CA LEU A 184 13.13 -15.58 -18.88
C LEU A 184 13.14 -14.09 -18.55
N HIS A 185 13.72 -13.24 -19.39
CA HIS A 185 13.72 -11.80 -19.16
C HIS A 185 12.29 -11.24 -19.10
N SER A 186 11.42 -11.67 -20.01
CA SER A 186 10.03 -11.23 -20.01
C SER A 186 9.24 -11.76 -18.80
N LEU A 187 9.54 -12.98 -18.36
CA LEU A 187 9.02 -13.56 -17.11
C LEU A 187 9.42 -12.69 -15.90
N TYR A 188 10.71 -12.37 -15.76
CA TYR A 188 11.21 -11.54 -14.66
C TYR A 188 10.61 -10.14 -14.64
N ASN A 189 10.42 -9.50 -15.81
CA ASN A 189 9.76 -8.20 -15.89
C ASN A 189 8.31 -8.27 -15.42
N THR A 190 7.58 -9.31 -15.83
CA THR A 190 6.18 -9.53 -15.41
C THR A 190 6.10 -9.67 -13.88
N PHE A 191 6.92 -10.55 -13.30
CA PHE A 191 7.00 -10.69 -11.85
C PHE A 191 7.50 -9.41 -11.14
N GLY A 192 8.40 -8.65 -11.75
CA GLY A 192 8.87 -7.37 -11.22
C GLY A 192 7.74 -6.36 -11.03
N PHE A 193 6.82 -6.25 -11.99
CA PHE A 193 5.65 -5.39 -11.86
C PHE A 193 4.69 -5.87 -10.77
N LEU A 194 4.45 -7.18 -10.67
CA LEU A 194 3.60 -7.78 -9.63
C LEU A 194 4.18 -7.61 -8.23
N LEU A 195 5.48 -7.86 -8.07
CA LEU A 195 6.19 -7.64 -6.80
C LEU A 195 6.21 -6.15 -6.43
N GLY A 196 6.33 -5.25 -7.42
CA GLY A 196 6.19 -3.82 -7.21
C GLY A 196 4.82 -3.45 -6.65
N LYS A 197 3.73 -4.02 -7.20
CA LYS A 197 2.36 -3.79 -6.75
C LYS A 197 2.18 -4.25 -5.30
N ILE A 198 2.64 -5.45 -4.98
CA ILE A 198 2.60 -6.01 -3.61
C ILE A 198 3.42 -5.13 -2.66
N GLY A 199 4.63 -4.73 -3.06
CA GLY A 199 5.49 -3.86 -2.28
C GLY A 199 4.83 -2.51 -1.95
N MET A 200 4.11 -1.91 -2.89
CA MET A 200 3.34 -0.68 -2.64
C MET A 200 2.23 -0.88 -1.60
N ALA A 201 1.50 -2.00 -1.68
CA ALA A 201 0.45 -2.32 -0.71
C ALA A 201 1.01 -2.52 0.71
N VAL A 202 2.15 -3.21 0.84
CA VAL A 202 2.87 -3.36 2.11
C VAL A 202 3.30 -2.02 2.69
N LEU A 203 3.90 -1.16 1.86
CA LEU A 203 4.31 0.18 2.30
C LEU A 203 3.14 0.98 2.84
N LEU A 204 1.99 0.91 2.17
CA LEU A 204 0.79 1.61 2.61
C LEU A 204 0.26 1.05 3.93
N SER A 205 0.22 -0.27 4.09
CA SER A 205 -0.19 -0.91 5.34
C SER A 205 0.75 -0.55 6.49
N MET A 206 2.06 -0.55 6.26
CA MET A 206 3.05 -0.19 7.27
C MET A 206 2.95 1.30 7.65
N TYR A 207 2.67 2.17 6.67
CA TYR A 207 2.36 3.57 6.93
C TYR A 207 1.17 3.69 7.90
N PHE A 208 0.03 3.05 7.60
CA PHE A 208 -1.14 3.13 8.49
C PHE A 208 -0.87 2.57 9.89
N ALA A 209 -0.12 1.48 9.98
CA ALA A 209 0.29 0.88 11.25
C ALA A 209 1.06 1.86 12.13
N ILE A 210 2.17 2.41 11.60
CA ILE A 210 3.04 3.34 12.33
C ILE A 210 2.27 4.63 12.63
N SER A 211 1.49 5.11 11.67
CA SER A 211 0.72 6.33 11.80
C SER A 211 -0.35 6.20 12.91
N SER A 212 -0.98 5.03 13.05
CA SER A 212 -1.90 4.74 14.15
C SER A 212 -1.23 4.87 15.52
N VAL A 213 -0.01 4.32 15.67
CA VAL A 213 0.79 4.44 16.90
C VAL A 213 1.12 5.90 17.18
N ILE A 214 1.58 6.65 16.17
CA ILE A 214 1.91 8.08 16.33
C ILE A 214 0.70 8.89 16.79
N TYR A 215 -0.50 8.64 16.24
CA TYR A 215 -1.70 9.33 16.72
C TYR A 215 -2.07 8.97 18.15
N GLY A 216 -1.81 7.73 18.59
CA GLY A 216 -2.01 7.32 19.99
C GLY A 216 -1.16 8.11 20.99
N LEU A 217 -0.05 8.72 20.55
CA LEU A 217 0.81 9.56 21.38
C LEU A 217 0.26 10.98 21.60
N SER A 218 -0.94 11.29 21.10
CA SER A 218 -1.53 12.63 21.22
C SER A 218 -1.81 13.05 22.66
N SER A 219 -2.09 12.10 23.55
CA SER A 219 -2.35 12.34 24.96
C SER A 219 -1.11 12.82 25.70
N GLU A 220 0.08 12.28 25.35
CA GLU A 220 1.35 12.58 26.01
C GLU A 220 2.07 13.79 25.41
N TYR A 221 2.10 13.90 24.07
CA TYR A 221 2.91 14.91 23.36
C TYR A 221 2.09 16.04 22.73
N GLY A 222 0.77 15.94 22.78
CA GLY A 222 -0.15 16.91 22.19
C GLY A 222 -0.24 16.85 20.67
N TRP A 223 -1.28 17.49 20.14
CA TRP A 223 -1.64 17.41 18.73
C TRP A 223 -0.57 17.92 17.75
N MET A 224 0.17 18.98 18.12
CA MET A 224 1.13 19.61 17.22
C MET A 224 2.34 18.70 16.97
N MET A 225 2.86 18.06 18.02
CA MET A 225 3.98 17.13 17.91
C MET A 225 3.59 15.90 17.09
N VAL A 226 2.43 15.33 17.37
CA VAL A 226 1.86 14.21 16.59
C VAL A 226 1.75 14.59 15.12
N THR A 227 1.22 15.78 14.81
CA THR A 227 1.06 16.23 13.42
C THR A 227 2.41 16.41 12.71
N LEU A 228 3.44 16.90 13.39
CA LEU A 228 4.79 17.00 12.83
C LEU A 228 5.41 15.62 12.57
N LEU A 229 5.24 14.68 13.49
CA LEU A 229 5.69 13.29 13.30
C LEU A 229 5.00 12.63 12.10
N GLN A 230 3.75 12.97 11.81
CA GLN A 230 3.04 12.50 10.62
C GLN A 230 3.65 13.02 9.33
N VAL A 231 4.04 14.30 9.29
CA VAL A 231 4.74 14.87 8.13
C VAL A 231 6.07 14.16 7.89
N ILE A 232 6.83 13.92 8.96
CA ILE A 232 8.10 13.18 8.89
C ILE A 232 7.86 11.77 8.37
N LEU A 233 6.87 11.05 8.90
CA LEU A 233 6.53 9.70 8.46
C LEU A 233 6.17 9.66 6.96
N ILE A 234 5.34 10.58 6.49
CA ILE A 234 4.99 10.67 5.05
C ILE A 234 6.26 10.89 4.21
N ALA A 235 7.13 11.81 4.62
CA ALA A 235 8.39 12.05 3.93
C ALA A 235 9.29 10.80 3.90
N THR A 236 9.39 10.08 5.02
CA THR A 236 10.15 8.83 5.13
C THR A 236 9.63 7.77 4.16
N ILE A 237 8.32 7.55 4.09
CA ILE A 237 7.74 6.55 3.19
C ILE A 237 7.95 6.94 1.72
N ILE A 238 7.86 8.24 1.37
CA ILE A 238 8.14 8.72 0.01
C ILE A 238 9.59 8.41 -0.40
N LEU A 239 10.55 8.59 0.51
CA LEU A 239 11.95 8.25 0.24
C LEU A 239 12.16 6.74 0.13
N PHE A 240 11.53 5.95 1.01
CA PHE A 240 11.65 4.50 1.02
C PHE A 240 11.05 3.87 -0.24
N ARG A 241 9.94 4.42 -0.74
CA ARG A 241 9.33 4.04 -2.02
C ARG A 241 10.32 4.12 -3.17
N LYS A 242 11.09 5.21 -3.29
CA LYS A 242 12.10 5.38 -4.35
C LYS A 242 13.18 4.31 -4.28
N LYS A 243 13.61 3.94 -3.07
CA LYS A 243 14.61 2.90 -2.84
C LYS A 243 14.11 1.52 -3.28
N ILE A 244 12.87 1.18 -2.98
CA ILE A 244 12.25 -0.09 -3.41
C ILE A 244 12.13 -0.15 -4.93
N PHE A 245 11.67 0.93 -5.58
CA PHE A 245 11.62 0.98 -7.04
C PHE A 245 13.00 0.86 -7.68
N GLY A 246 14.01 1.54 -7.13
CA GLY A 246 15.38 1.44 -7.62
C GLY A 246 15.95 0.02 -7.47
N PHE A 247 15.64 -0.67 -6.36
CA PHE A 247 16.01 -2.08 -6.18
C PHE A 247 15.33 -2.98 -7.21
N LEU A 248 14.02 -2.87 -7.40
CA LEU A 248 13.28 -3.67 -8.38
C LEU A 248 13.83 -3.46 -9.80
N GLN A 249 14.12 -2.22 -10.18
CA GLN A 249 14.77 -1.91 -11.46
C GLN A 249 16.18 -2.50 -11.56
N SER A 250 16.95 -2.49 -10.47
CA SER A 250 18.30 -3.08 -10.47
C SER A 250 18.29 -4.60 -10.61
N VAL A 251 17.27 -5.29 -10.10
CA VAL A 251 17.10 -6.74 -10.26
C VAL A 251 16.76 -7.09 -11.71
N THR A 252 15.89 -6.30 -12.35
CA THR A 252 15.54 -6.51 -13.76
C THR A 252 16.67 -6.10 -14.72
N SER A 253 17.43 -5.05 -14.38
CA SER A 253 18.51 -4.50 -15.22
C SER A 253 19.85 -5.22 -15.02
N GLY A 254 20.17 -5.64 -13.79
CA GLY A 254 21.42 -6.31 -13.44
C GLY A 254 21.54 -7.69 -14.07
N GLN A 255 20.43 -8.38 -14.32
CA GLN A 255 20.44 -9.62 -15.11
C GLN A 255 20.58 -9.37 -16.61
N GLN A 256 20.18 -8.23 -17.15
CA GLN A 256 20.43 -7.89 -18.56
C GLN A 256 21.94 -7.76 -18.84
N ALA A 257 22.70 -7.23 -17.88
CA ALA A 257 24.17 -7.19 -17.93
C ALA A 257 24.81 -8.58 -17.73
N ALA A 258 24.22 -9.46 -16.92
CA ALA A 258 24.69 -10.84 -16.75
C ALA A 258 24.41 -11.70 -18.00
N ILE A 259 23.28 -11.50 -18.67
CA ILE A 259 22.90 -12.20 -19.91
C ILE A 259 23.80 -11.76 -21.08
N ASN A 260 24.17 -10.47 -21.14
CA ASN A 260 25.09 -9.96 -22.18
C ASN A 260 26.56 -10.38 -21.99
N ASN A 261 26.95 -10.84 -20.79
CA ASN A 261 28.31 -11.31 -20.49
C ASN A 261 28.50 -12.83 -20.66
N ILE A 262 27.48 -13.56 -21.17
CA ILE A 262 27.56 -15.01 -21.47
C ILE A 262 27.75 -15.25 -22.98
N HIS A 263 27.97 -14.19 -23.77
CA HIS A 263 28.41 -14.27 -25.16
C HIS A 263 29.92 -14.25 -25.30
#